data_AF-A0A367IBR9-F1
#
_entry.id   AF-A0A367IBR9-F1
#
_cell.length_a   1.000
_cell.length_b   1.000
_cell.length_c   1.000
_cell.angle_alpha   90.00
_cell.angle_beta   90.00
_cell.angle_gamma   90.00
#
_symmetry.space_group_name_H-M   'P 1'
#
loop_
_entity.id
_entity.type
_entity.pdbx_description
1 polymer ?
#
loop_
_entity_poly.entity_id
_entity_poly.type
_entity_poly.pdbx_seq_one_letter_code
_entity_poly.pdbx_strand_id
1 'polypeptide(L)'
;GSVGIAVGVVTWGWRVMETIGTKITDITPTRGFAAEFGAATTILIFSMPFLAVPVSTTHTLVGSVVGVGLAGGAKNVDFKVFGKIAASWVASLPAAGFGSVTLYVAMGSDPLKLIVVLPISFLLVGYVIWKTSGDEIFVEDALADAGADGGKYDPTVFELFHTHAEAVEETVEHMLTAVKKSASGEDASEEINATIEAELKADDIKNALREKVSSKGWKLLIDSDEFLYMLGRQDRIADYAQNVAEQLSFRELYNNEEARKMVIEMAEAVQKTAALYEDTVLHLRDLTLSGNTKKGRTELRELIHQVNLAEHEADLVESRAAGFVFREGVDDPLAAVHMYRVLQRLDDVANSCEDAANAFLPIVYN
;
A
#
# COMPACT_ATOMS: atom_id res chain seq x y z
N GLY A 1 34.94 -10.08 -11.50
CA GLY A 1 34.78 -9.15 -10.37
C GLY A 1 33.49 -8.38 -10.49
N SER A 2 33.50 -7.26 -11.21
CA SER A 2 32.36 -6.33 -11.35
C SER A 2 31.12 -6.91 -12.02
N VAL A 3 31.27 -7.72 -13.08
CA VAL A 3 30.12 -8.39 -13.74
C VAL A 3 29.38 -9.33 -12.79
N GLY A 4 30.12 -10.10 -11.98
CA GLY A 4 29.52 -11.00 -10.99
C GLY A 4 28.77 -10.25 -9.88
N ILE A 5 29.30 -9.10 -9.45
CA ILE A 5 28.62 -8.22 -8.49
C ILE A 5 27.33 -7.65 -9.11
N ALA A 6 27.39 -7.15 -10.34
CA ALA A 6 26.23 -6.60 -11.04
C ALA A 6 25.12 -7.65 -11.21
N VAL A 7 25.47 -8.87 -11.63
CA VAL A 7 24.52 -9.99 -11.73
C VAL A 7 23.93 -10.33 -10.36
N GLY A 8 24.74 -10.43 -9.31
CA GLY A 8 24.25 -10.71 -7.96
C GLY A 8 23.30 -9.65 -7.38
N VAL A 9 23.57 -8.37 -7.65
CA VAL A 9 22.70 -7.26 -7.23
C VAL A 9 21.35 -7.32 -7.95
N VAL A 10 21.34 -7.56 -9.26
CA VAL A 10 20.11 -7.64 -10.05
C VAL A 10 19.27 -8.87 -9.69
N THR A 11 19.90 -10.01 -9.41
CA THR A 11 19.15 -11.24 -9.14
C THR A 11 18.59 -11.29 -7.72
N TRP A 12 19.41 -10.97 -6.70
CA TRP A 12 19.06 -11.21 -5.29
C TRP A 12 19.33 -10.00 -4.38
N GLY A 13 19.96 -8.94 -4.89
CA GLY A 13 20.28 -7.74 -4.10
C GLY A 13 19.03 -7.03 -3.57
N TRP A 14 17.92 -7.06 -4.31
CA TRP A 14 16.66 -6.42 -3.91
C TRP A 14 16.10 -6.98 -2.59
N ARG A 15 16.15 -8.31 -2.38
CA ARG A 15 15.68 -8.96 -1.14
C ARG A 15 16.50 -8.55 0.09
N VAL A 16 17.81 -8.35 -0.10
CA VAL A 16 18.72 -7.90 0.95
C VAL A 16 18.43 -6.43 1.29
N MET A 17 18.25 -5.59 0.28
CA MET A 17 17.91 -4.17 0.47
C MET A 17 16.56 -4.01 1.17
N GLU A 18 15.56 -4.81 0.81
CA GLU A 18 14.25 -4.85 1.47
C GLU A 18 14.39 -5.22 2.95
N THR A 19 15.10 -6.31 3.26
CA THR A 19 15.28 -6.76 4.66
C THR A 19 15.94 -5.69 5.53
N ILE A 20 16.93 -4.98 4.99
CA ILE A 20 17.66 -3.94 5.73
C ILE A 20 16.83 -2.65 5.84
N GLY A 21 16.09 -2.29 4.79
CA GLY A 21 15.34 -1.04 4.70
C GLY A 21 14.03 -1.02 5.47
N THR A 22 13.38 -2.19 5.64
CA THR A 22 12.03 -2.25 6.24
C THR A 22 11.91 -3.21 7.43
N LYS A 23 12.66 -4.32 7.47
CA LYS A 23 12.43 -5.38 8.46
C LYS A 23 13.18 -5.23 9.78
N ILE A 24 14.24 -4.42 9.83
CA ILE A 24 15.05 -4.23 11.05
C ILE A 24 14.56 -3.00 11.86
N THR A 25 14.32 -1.90 11.18
CA THR A 25 13.80 -0.64 11.71
C THR A 25 13.24 0.18 10.54
N ASP A 26 12.23 1.02 10.79
CA ASP A 26 11.72 1.93 9.76
C ASP A 26 12.78 2.98 9.38
N ILE A 27 13.22 2.94 8.12
CA ILE A 27 14.19 3.86 7.55
C ILE A 27 13.46 4.99 6.83
N THR A 28 13.42 6.17 7.45
CA THR A 28 13.12 7.44 6.76
C THR A 28 14.39 7.97 6.07
N PRO A 29 14.29 8.90 5.09
CA PRO A 29 15.48 9.43 4.40
C PRO A 29 16.57 9.98 5.34
N THR A 30 16.17 10.64 6.43
CA THR A 30 17.11 11.17 7.44
C THR A 30 17.76 10.07 8.28
N ARG A 31 17.03 9.00 8.61
CA ARG A 31 17.56 7.82 9.29
C ARG A 31 18.47 7.00 8.38
N GLY A 32 18.12 6.89 7.10
CA GLY A 32 18.94 6.24 6.08
C GLY A 32 20.27 6.96 5.90
N PHE A 33 20.25 8.29 5.80
CA PHE A 33 21.48 9.09 5.78
C PHE A 33 22.33 8.88 7.05
N ALA A 34 21.71 8.90 8.23
CA ALA A 34 22.43 8.66 9.48
C ALA A 34 23.05 7.26 9.56
N ALA A 35 22.36 6.24 9.04
CA ALA A 35 22.85 4.87 9.01
C ALA A 35 24.04 4.73 8.04
N GLU A 36 23.95 5.29 6.83
CA GLU A 36 25.04 5.31 5.85
C GLU A 36 26.24 6.10 6.36
N PHE A 37 26.01 7.25 7.00
CA PHE A 37 27.07 8.05 7.60
C PHE A 37 27.78 7.29 8.74
N GLY A 38 27.02 6.60 9.59
CA GLY A 38 27.56 5.74 10.65
C GLY A 38 28.36 4.56 10.09
N ALA A 39 27.87 3.93 9.03
CA ALA A 39 28.54 2.82 8.36
C ALA A 39 29.86 3.27 7.71
N ALA A 40 29.82 4.36 6.94
CA ALA A 40 30.99 4.94 6.31
C ALA A 40 32.05 5.38 7.33
N THR A 41 31.63 6.01 8.44
CA THR A 41 32.52 6.41 9.53
C THR A 41 33.20 5.20 10.16
N THR A 42 32.43 4.14 10.43
CA THR A 42 32.97 2.90 11.02
C THR A 42 33.97 2.24 10.06
N ILE A 43 33.63 2.10 8.78
CA ILE A 43 34.54 1.55 7.77
C ILE A 43 35.83 2.38 7.70
N LEU A 44 35.71 3.70 7.68
CA LEU A 44 36.84 4.61 7.59
C LEU A 44 37.79 4.43 8.79
N ILE A 45 37.26 4.47 10.02
CA ILE A 45 38.06 4.34 11.25
C ILE A 45 38.82 3.01 11.27
N PHE A 46 38.15 1.91 10.99
CA PHE A 46 38.77 0.57 11.02
C PHE A 46 39.75 0.34 9.87
N SER A 47 39.59 1.06 8.76
CA SER A 47 40.51 1.05 7.61
C SER A 47 41.75 1.93 7.81
N MET A 48 41.81 2.74 8.87
CA MET A 48 42.96 3.62 9.12
C MET A 48 44.24 2.82 9.44
N PRO A 49 45.44 3.37 9.12
CA PRO A 49 46.71 2.63 9.21
C PRO A 49 47.07 2.09 10.60
N PHE A 50 46.54 2.69 11.66
CA PHE A 50 46.84 2.31 13.05
C PHE A 50 45.94 1.18 13.58
N LEU A 51 44.78 0.92 12.97
CA LEU A 51 43.91 -0.22 13.30
C LEU A 51 44.08 -1.33 12.27
N ALA A 52 44.00 -1.00 10.98
CA ALA A 52 44.18 -1.91 9.85
C ALA A 52 43.41 -3.25 9.98
N VAL A 53 42.21 -3.21 10.57
CA VAL A 53 41.38 -4.40 10.80
C VAL A 53 40.41 -4.55 9.62
N PRO A 54 40.36 -5.72 8.95
CA PRO A 54 39.38 -5.96 7.90
C PRO A 54 37.97 -5.98 8.49
N VAL A 55 37.10 -5.10 7.99
CA VAL A 55 35.70 -5.01 8.40
C VAL A 55 34.75 -5.35 7.25
N SER A 56 33.66 -6.04 7.57
CA SER A 56 32.62 -6.38 6.59
C SER A 56 31.66 -5.22 6.41
N THR A 57 31.49 -4.74 5.18
CA THR A 57 30.56 -3.65 4.84
C THR A 57 29.12 -3.98 5.20
N THR A 58 28.68 -5.22 4.99
CA THR A 58 27.33 -5.69 5.35
C THR A 58 27.09 -5.65 6.86
N HIS A 59 28.03 -6.14 7.67
CA HIS A 59 27.90 -6.11 9.12
C HIS A 59 27.89 -4.67 9.65
N THR A 60 28.75 -3.82 9.09
CA THR A 60 28.83 -2.42 9.47
C THR A 60 27.56 -1.65 9.13
N LEU A 61 26.97 -1.91 7.96
CA LEU A 61 25.71 -1.29 7.54
C LEU A 61 24.53 -1.77 8.40
N VAL A 62 24.36 -3.08 8.59
CA VAL A 62 23.31 -3.66 9.46
C VAL A 62 23.44 -3.14 10.89
N GLY A 63 24.67 -3.09 11.43
CA GLY A 63 24.93 -2.54 12.76
C GLY A 63 24.62 -1.05 12.87
N SER A 64 24.86 -0.26 11.82
CA SER A 64 24.54 1.17 11.79
C SER A 64 23.03 1.41 11.71
N VAL A 65 22.31 0.60 10.92
CA VAL A 65 20.84 0.59 10.85
C VAL A 65 20.23 0.27 12.22
N VAL A 66 20.72 -0.79 12.88
CA VAL A 66 20.32 -1.13 14.25
C VAL A 66 20.65 0.03 15.20
N GLY A 67 21.84 0.64 15.11
CA GLY A 67 22.24 1.77 15.94
C GLY A 67 21.31 2.98 15.80
N VAL A 68 20.91 3.30 14.57
CA VAL A 68 19.92 4.37 14.29
C VAL A 68 18.55 4.01 14.88
N GLY A 69 18.12 2.75 14.76
CA GLY A 69 16.89 2.28 15.40
C GLY A 69 16.95 2.41 16.93
N LEU A 70 18.07 2.00 17.55
CA LEU A 70 18.31 2.11 18.99
C LEU A 70 18.34 3.55 19.49
N ALA A 71 18.80 4.51 18.68
CA ALA A 71 18.77 5.92 19.02
C ALA A 71 17.35 6.46 19.21
N GLY A 72 16.36 5.86 18.54
CA GLY A 72 14.93 6.13 18.78
C GLY A 72 14.31 5.28 19.90
N GLY A 73 15.06 4.37 20.52
CA GLY A 73 14.64 3.44 21.57
C GLY A 73 14.67 1.97 21.16
N ALA A 74 14.96 1.08 22.11
CA ALA A 74 15.12 -0.37 21.86
C ALA A 74 13.88 -1.06 21.26
N LYS A 75 12.69 -0.48 21.41
CA LYS A 75 11.44 -0.99 20.81
C LYS A 75 11.31 -0.70 19.32
N ASN A 76 12.24 0.06 18.73
CA ASN A 76 12.24 0.40 17.29
C ASN A 76 13.10 -0.57 16.47
N VAL A 77 13.71 -1.56 17.12
CA VAL A 77 14.54 -2.57 16.46
C VAL A 77 13.86 -3.91 16.63
N ASP A 78 13.61 -4.58 15.51
CA ASP A 78 13.22 -5.99 15.55
C ASP A 78 14.47 -6.86 15.82
N PHE A 79 14.70 -7.14 17.10
CA PHE A 79 15.80 -7.99 17.54
C PHE A 79 15.64 -9.46 17.11
N LYS A 80 14.42 -9.92 16.80
CA LYS A 80 14.19 -11.29 16.31
C LYS A 80 14.70 -11.40 14.88
N VAL A 81 14.42 -10.40 14.03
CA VAL A 81 14.97 -10.30 12.67
C VAL A 81 16.48 -10.12 12.71
N PHE A 82 17.00 -9.20 13.52
CA PHE A 82 18.44 -9.02 13.69
C PHE A 82 19.15 -10.30 14.15
N GLY A 83 18.56 -11.02 15.11
CA GLY A 83 19.07 -12.30 15.59
C GLY A 83 19.12 -13.37 14.51
N LYS A 84 18.13 -13.45 13.62
CA LYS A 84 18.13 -14.36 12.47
C LYS A 84 19.23 -14.01 11.47
N ILE A 85 19.44 -12.72 11.19
CA ILE A 85 20.54 -12.25 10.34
C ILE A 85 21.87 -12.67 10.95
N ALA A 86 22.08 -12.42 12.25
CA ALA A 86 23.29 -12.83 12.95
C ALA A 86 23.49 -14.36 12.92
N ALA A 87 22.42 -15.13 13.10
CA ALA A 87 22.46 -16.58 12.98
C ALA A 87 22.86 -17.05 11.58
N SER A 88 22.40 -16.36 10.52
CA SER A 88 22.77 -16.68 9.13
C SER A 88 24.27 -16.50 8.87
N TRP A 89 24.89 -15.47 9.47
CA TRP A 89 26.33 -15.25 9.36
C TRP A 89 27.11 -16.40 9.97
N VAL A 90 26.71 -16.85 11.16
CA VAL A 90 27.34 -18.00 11.82
C VAL A 90 27.08 -19.29 11.06
N ALA A 91 25.85 -19.53 10.58
CA ALA A 91 25.47 -20.74 9.84
C ALA A 91 26.16 -20.84 8.47
N SER A 92 26.52 -19.71 7.86
CA SER A 92 27.25 -19.70 6.59
C SER A 92 28.67 -20.28 6.71
N LEU A 93 29.31 -20.17 7.88
CA LEU A 93 30.67 -20.68 8.12
C LEU A 93 30.77 -22.21 8.03
N PRO A 94 29.98 -23.01 8.77
CA PRO A 94 29.99 -24.46 8.65
C PRO A 94 29.48 -24.92 7.28
N ALA A 95 28.50 -24.23 6.69
CA ALA A 95 28.02 -24.56 5.35
C ALA A 95 29.13 -24.40 4.28
N ALA A 96 29.84 -23.27 4.32
CA ALA A 96 30.98 -23.02 3.43
C ALA A 96 32.13 -24.01 3.70
N GLY A 97 32.42 -24.29 4.96
CA GLY A 97 33.44 -25.27 5.36
C GLY A 97 33.12 -26.68 4.85
N PHE A 98 31.90 -27.14 5.09
CA PHE A 98 31.43 -28.45 4.62
C PHE A 98 31.43 -28.54 3.09
N GLY A 99 30.93 -27.51 2.41
CA GLY A 99 30.96 -27.44 0.94
C GLY A 99 32.38 -27.47 0.39
N SER A 100 33.30 -26.73 1.01
CA SER A 100 34.72 -26.72 0.63
C SER A 100 35.37 -28.08 0.82
N VAL A 101 35.15 -28.75 1.96
CA VAL A 101 35.68 -30.10 2.23
C VAL A 101 35.10 -31.12 1.23
N THR A 102 33.80 -31.04 0.95
CA THR A 102 33.13 -31.94 0.00
C THR A 102 33.72 -31.78 -1.41
N LEU A 103 33.89 -30.54 -1.86
CA LEU A 103 34.52 -30.26 -3.15
C LEU A 103 35.98 -30.72 -3.19
N TYR A 104 36.75 -30.46 -2.13
CA TYR A 104 38.15 -30.87 -2.04
C TYR A 104 38.32 -32.40 -2.14
N VAL A 105 37.51 -33.15 -1.38
CA VAL A 105 37.52 -34.62 -1.39
C VAL A 105 37.06 -35.17 -2.75
N ALA A 106 36.03 -34.56 -3.36
CA ALA A 106 35.52 -34.96 -4.67
C ALA A 106 36.56 -34.74 -5.79
N MET A 107 37.38 -33.70 -5.70
CA MET A 107 38.42 -33.38 -6.69
C MET A 107 39.63 -34.33 -6.60
N GLY A 108 39.99 -34.81 -5.41
CA GLY A 108 40.97 -35.89 -5.18
C GLY A 108 42.20 -35.86 -6.10
N SER A 109 43.04 -34.82 -5.99
CA SER A 109 44.36 -34.61 -6.63
C SER A 109 44.48 -34.83 -8.16
N ASP A 110 43.40 -35.17 -8.85
CA ASP A 110 43.41 -35.59 -10.26
C ASP A 110 42.89 -34.44 -11.14
N PRO A 111 43.74 -33.89 -12.04
CA PRO A 111 43.34 -32.80 -12.93
C PRO A 111 42.12 -33.11 -13.80
N LEU A 112 41.86 -34.39 -14.13
CA LEU A 112 40.70 -34.79 -14.92
C LEU A 112 39.40 -34.67 -14.13
N LYS A 113 39.42 -34.93 -12.82
CA LYS A 113 38.24 -34.77 -11.95
C LYS A 113 37.87 -33.30 -11.77
N LEU A 114 38.86 -32.41 -11.78
CA LEU A 114 38.63 -30.96 -11.65
C LEU A 114 37.78 -30.41 -12.82
N ILE A 115 38.06 -30.87 -14.04
CA ILE A 115 37.32 -30.45 -15.25
C ILE A 115 35.88 -30.95 -15.25
N VAL A 116 35.59 -32.08 -14.58
CA VAL A 116 34.23 -32.66 -14.51
C VAL A 116 33.44 -32.13 -13.32
N VAL A 117 34.07 -32.05 -12.14
CA VAL A 117 33.41 -31.69 -10.88
C VAL A 117 33.03 -30.20 -10.86
N LEU A 118 33.87 -29.31 -11.40
CA LEU A 118 33.59 -27.87 -11.40
C LEU A 118 32.30 -27.51 -12.17
N PRO A 119 32.11 -27.89 -13.45
CA PRO A 119 30.87 -27.60 -14.17
C PRO A 119 29.64 -28.21 -13.48
N ILE A 120 29.74 -29.44 -12.96
CA ILE A 120 28.64 -30.08 -12.23
C ILE A 120 28.29 -29.29 -10.97
N SER A 121 29.28 -28.82 -10.22
CA SER A 121 29.05 -28.00 -9.03
C SER A 121 28.42 -26.64 -9.37
N PHE A 122 28.82 -25.99 -10.46
CA PHE A 122 28.16 -24.76 -10.93
C PHE A 122 26.73 -25.00 -11.44
N LEU A 123 26.49 -26.10 -12.14
CA LEU A 123 25.15 -26.50 -12.58
C LEU A 123 24.26 -26.87 -11.38
N LEU A 124 24.82 -27.50 -10.36
CA LEU A 124 24.09 -27.84 -9.14
C LEU A 124 23.75 -26.58 -8.33
N VAL A 125 24.68 -25.63 -8.20
CA VAL A 125 24.39 -24.32 -7.61
C VAL A 125 23.34 -23.57 -8.43
N GLY A 126 23.47 -23.55 -9.76
CA GLY A 126 22.49 -22.94 -10.66
C GLY A 126 21.12 -23.61 -10.58
N TYR A 127 21.07 -24.94 -10.44
CA TYR A 127 19.85 -25.71 -10.26
C TYR A 127 19.22 -25.45 -8.89
N VAL A 128 20.01 -25.40 -7.82
CA VAL A 128 19.53 -25.02 -6.49
C VAL A 128 18.94 -23.62 -6.56
N ILE A 129 19.66 -22.64 -7.10
CA ILE A 129 19.18 -21.26 -7.27
C ILE A 129 17.90 -21.23 -8.11
N TRP A 130 17.83 -21.94 -9.22
CA TRP A 130 16.66 -21.94 -10.11
C TRP A 130 15.45 -22.61 -9.46
N LYS A 131 15.65 -23.76 -8.81
CA LYS A 131 14.61 -24.45 -8.04
C LYS A 131 14.09 -23.56 -6.91
N THR A 132 14.99 -22.81 -6.28
CA THR A 132 14.65 -21.87 -5.21
C THR A 132 14.29 -20.45 -5.70
N SER A 133 14.22 -20.24 -7.02
CA SER A 133 13.78 -18.99 -7.62
C SER A 133 12.26 -18.96 -7.83
N GLY A 134 11.62 -20.13 -7.96
CA GLY A 134 10.17 -20.28 -8.13
C GLY A 134 9.44 -20.81 -6.89
N ASP A 135 10.13 -21.58 -6.05
CA ASP A 135 9.65 -21.87 -4.69
C ASP A 135 10.09 -20.69 -3.80
N GLU A 136 9.13 -20.05 -3.13
CA GLU A 136 9.42 -19.35 -1.88
C GLU A 136 10.31 -20.28 -1.06
N ILE A 137 11.61 -19.97 -0.92
CA ILE A 137 12.40 -20.62 0.13
C ILE A 137 11.84 -20.04 1.40
N PHE A 138 10.82 -20.73 1.87
CA PHE A 138 10.38 -20.95 3.22
C PHE A 138 11.51 -20.78 4.25
N VAL A 139 11.89 -19.52 4.46
CA VAL A 139 12.14 -19.04 5.81
C VAL A 139 10.84 -19.25 6.60
N GLU A 140 9.67 -19.19 5.95
CA GLU A 140 8.39 -19.65 6.51
C GLU A 140 8.35 -21.11 6.96
N ASP A 141 8.86 -22.16 6.26
CA ASP A 141 8.72 -23.58 6.73
C ASP A 141 9.74 -23.96 7.81
N ALA A 142 10.92 -23.36 7.80
CA ALA A 142 11.82 -23.44 8.96
C ALA A 142 11.28 -22.68 10.18
N LEU A 143 10.29 -21.80 9.97
CA LEU A 143 9.56 -21.07 11.01
C LEU A 143 8.15 -21.62 11.26
N ALA A 144 7.58 -22.44 10.38
CA ALA A 144 6.23 -23.00 10.48
C ALA A 144 6.20 -24.12 11.53
N ASP A 145 7.30 -24.86 11.67
CA ASP A 145 7.49 -25.79 12.79
C ASP A 145 7.70 -25.08 14.15
N ALA A 146 7.77 -23.74 14.15
CA ALA A 146 7.92 -22.92 15.34
C ALA A 146 6.99 -21.70 15.36
N GLY A 147 5.74 -21.88 14.92
CA GLY A 147 4.59 -21.07 15.33
C GLY A 147 4.50 -19.61 14.82
N ALA A 148 3.31 -19.31 14.31
CA ALA A 148 2.79 -18.02 13.83
C ALA A 148 3.05 -17.70 12.35
N ASP A 149 2.02 -18.07 11.58
CA ASP A 149 1.34 -17.40 10.46
C ASP A 149 2.11 -16.52 9.46
N GLY A 150 1.77 -16.72 8.18
CA GLY A 150 2.52 -16.34 6.99
C GLY A 150 2.81 -14.84 6.83
N GLY A 151 4.05 -14.52 6.50
CA GLY A 151 4.53 -13.16 6.27
C GLY A 151 4.17 -12.61 4.89
N LYS A 152 2.97 -12.03 4.76
CA LYS A 152 2.81 -10.88 3.86
C LYS A 152 3.59 -9.70 4.46
N TYR A 153 4.28 -8.92 3.63
CA TYR A 153 4.81 -7.59 4.00
C TYR A 153 3.72 -6.85 4.78
N ASP A 154 4.00 -6.40 6.01
CA ASP A 154 3.01 -5.71 6.83
C ASP A 154 2.91 -4.26 6.32
N PRO A 155 1.87 -3.90 5.56
CA PRO A 155 1.78 -2.61 4.87
C PRO A 155 1.83 -1.44 5.84
N THR A 156 2.51 -0.36 5.50
CA THR A 156 2.56 0.86 6.32
C THR A 156 1.16 1.44 6.54
N VAL A 157 1.00 2.28 7.57
CA VAL A 157 -0.29 2.92 7.89
C VAL A 157 -0.86 3.70 6.69
N PHE A 158 0.00 4.42 5.94
CA PHE A 158 -0.45 5.17 4.76
C PHE A 158 -0.64 4.29 3.52
N GLU A 159 0.07 3.16 3.41
CA GLU A 159 -0.24 2.15 2.38
C GLU A 159 -1.61 1.53 2.63
N LEU A 160 -1.93 1.13 3.87
CA LEU A 160 -3.26 0.62 4.22
C LEU A 160 -4.36 1.68 4.04
N PHE A 161 -4.07 2.93 4.35
CA PHE A 161 -5.00 4.04 4.13
C PHE A 161 -5.29 4.26 2.65
N HIS A 162 -4.27 4.14 1.81
CA HIS A 162 -4.42 4.18 0.35
C HIS A 162 -5.13 2.95 -0.20
N THR A 163 -4.81 1.74 0.27
CA THR A 163 -5.55 0.51 -0.09
C THR A 163 -7.03 0.58 0.32
N HIS A 164 -7.33 1.23 1.45
CA HIS A 164 -8.72 1.52 1.81
C HIS A 164 -9.37 2.50 0.82
N ALA A 165 -8.62 3.46 0.26
CA ALA A 165 -9.15 4.43 -0.72
C ALA A 165 -9.44 3.75 -2.07
N GLU A 166 -8.56 2.84 -2.50
CA GLU A 166 -8.79 2.00 -3.69
C GLU A 166 -10.08 1.15 -3.53
N ALA A 167 -10.31 0.55 -2.36
CA ALA A 167 -11.52 -0.22 -2.08
C ALA A 167 -12.79 0.67 -2.03
N VAL A 168 -12.66 1.89 -1.51
CA VAL A 168 -13.74 2.90 -1.52
C VAL A 168 -14.06 3.31 -2.96
N GLU A 169 -13.06 3.57 -3.81
CA GLU A 169 -13.26 3.89 -5.22
C GLU A 169 -13.94 2.72 -5.96
N GLU A 170 -13.47 1.48 -5.76
CA GLU A 170 -14.08 0.26 -6.30
C GLU A 170 -15.57 0.16 -5.92
N THR A 171 -15.93 0.53 -4.69
CA THR A 171 -17.33 0.60 -4.24
C THR A 171 -18.14 1.62 -5.06
N VAL A 172 -17.57 2.81 -5.32
CA VAL A 172 -18.21 3.86 -6.15
C VAL A 172 -18.31 3.42 -7.63
N GLU A 173 -17.35 2.66 -8.16
CA GLU A 173 -17.41 2.11 -9.52
C GLU A 173 -18.53 1.08 -9.69
N HIS A 174 -18.70 0.18 -8.72
CA HIS A 174 -19.83 -0.75 -8.70
C HIS A 174 -21.17 -0.01 -8.57
N MET A 175 -21.24 1.01 -7.72
CA MET A 175 -22.41 1.89 -7.61
C MET A 175 -22.74 2.56 -8.95
N LEU A 176 -21.75 3.10 -9.66
CA LEU A 176 -21.95 3.70 -11.00
C LEU A 176 -22.54 2.68 -11.98
N THR A 177 -22.03 1.45 -11.96
CA THR A 177 -22.49 0.37 -12.83
C THR A 177 -23.94 -0.03 -12.49
N ALA A 178 -24.29 -0.09 -11.20
CA ALA A 178 -25.65 -0.33 -10.73
C ALA A 178 -26.61 0.78 -11.16
N VAL A 179 -26.20 2.05 -11.06
CA VAL A 179 -26.99 3.20 -11.52
C VAL A 179 -27.21 3.11 -13.04
N LYS A 180 -26.17 2.82 -13.82
CA LYS A 180 -26.26 2.68 -15.29
C LYS A 180 -27.25 1.59 -15.70
N LYS A 181 -27.15 0.40 -15.10
CA LYS A 181 -28.10 -0.70 -15.37
C LYS A 181 -29.54 -0.33 -14.98
N SER A 182 -29.72 0.23 -13.79
CA SER A 182 -31.03 0.65 -13.28
C SER A 182 -31.67 1.71 -14.18
N ALA A 183 -30.88 2.68 -14.66
CA ALA A 183 -31.34 3.72 -15.56
C ALA A 183 -31.70 3.18 -16.96
N SER A 184 -30.99 2.16 -17.45
CA SER A 184 -31.33 1.44 -18.68
C SER A 184 -32.58 0.56 -18.54
N GLY A 185 -33.10 0.36 -17.33
CA GLY A 185 -34.20 -0.58 -17.05
C GLY A 185 -33.77 -2.04 -17.07
N GLU A 186 -32.47 -2.30 -16.90
CA GLU A 186 -31.90 -3.64 -16.76
C GLU A 186 -31.88 -4.06 -15.28
N ASP A 187 -31.78 -5.36 -15.03
CA ASP A 187 -31.61 -5.88 -13.66
C ASP A 187 -30.23 -5.51 -13.12
N ALA A 188 -30.20 -4.67 -12.09
CA ALA A 188 -28.98 -4.20 -11.42
C ALA A 188 -28.63 -5.00 -10.16
N SER A 189 -29.37 -6.08 -9.83
CA SER A 189 -29.20 -6.83 -8.58
C SER A 189 -27.77 -7.34 -8.35
N GLU A 190 -27.09 -7.80 -9.41
CA GLU A 190 -25.70 -8.25 -9.34
C GLU A 190 -24.74 -7.11 -8.94
N GLU A 191 -24.92 -5.93 -9.52
CA GLU A 191 -24.04 -4.78 -9.28
C GLU A 191 -24.32 -4.12 -7.92
N ILE A 192 -25.58 -4.16 -7.47
CA ILE A 192 -25.95 -3.75 -6.12
C ILE A 192 -25.24 -4.65 -5.10
N ASN A 193 -25.26 -5.97 -5.31
CA ASN A 193 -24.53 -6.90 -4.44
C ASN A 193 -23.02 -6.69 -4.51
N ALA A 194 -22.46 -6.45 -5.70
CA ALA A 194 -21.04 -6.14 -5.85
C ALA A 194 -20.64 -4.85 -5.09
N THR A 195 -21.51 -3.84 -5.08
CA THR A 195 -21.30 -2.61 -4.29
C THR A 195 -21.25 -2.92 -2.79
N ILE A 196 -22.16 -3.76 -2.29
CA ILE A 196 -22.20 -4.16 -0.88
C ILE A 196 -20.98 -5.01 -0.51
N GLU A 197 -20.55 -5.92 -1.38
CA GLU A 197 -19.34 -6.73 -1.16
C GLU A 197 -18.06 -5.88 -1.15
N ALA A 198 -17.99 -4.86 -2.01
CA ALA A 198 -16.87 -3.92 -2.06
C ALA A 198 -16.80 -3.04 -0.80
N GLU A 199 -17.95 -2.55 -0.31
CA GLU A 199 -18.03 -1.81 0.96
C GLU A 199 -17.55 -2.67 2.13
N LEU A 200 -17.99 -3.93 2.21
CA LEU A 200 -17.56 -4.84 3.27
C LEU A 200 -16.04 -5.05 3.27
N LYS A 201 -15.44 -5.15 2.08
CA LYS A 201 -13.98 -5.24 1.90
C LYS A 201 -13.28 -3.96 2.36
N ALA A 202 -13.83 -2.78 2.07
CA ALA A 202 -13.31 -1.52 2.60
C ALA A 202 -13.38 -1.50 4.13
N ASP A 203 -14.48 -1.97 4.72
CA ASP A 203 -14.68 -2.06 6.16
C ASP A 203 -13.67 -2.98 6.86
N ASP A 204 -13.34 -4.12 6.27
CA ASP A 204 -12.28 -5.00 6.76
C ASP A 204 -10.92 -4.30 6.80
N ILE A 205 -10.58 -3.53 5.76
CA ILE A 205 -9.33 -2.76 5.70
C ILE A 205 -9.35 -1.63 6.74
N LYS A 206 -10.46 -0.92 6.88
CA LYS A 206 -10.65 0.12 7.92
C LYS A 206 -10.42 -0.46 9.31
N ASN A 207 -10.97 -1.62 9.61
CA ASN A 207 -10.80 -2.27 10.92
C ASN A 207 -9.34 -2.68 11.15
N ALA A 208 -8.68 -3.28 10.16
CA ALA A 208 -7.25 -3.58 10.23
C ALA A 208 -6.41 -2.32 10.47
N LEU A 209 -6.76 -1.21 9.81
CA LEU A 209 -6.08 0.07 9.98
C LEU A 209 -6.33 0.68 11.37
N ARG A 210 -7.55 0.62 11.90
CA ARG A 210 -7.89 1.06 13.26
C ARG A 210 -7.12 0.28 14.31
N GLU A 211 -7.01 -1.04 14.16
CA GLU A 211 -6.21 -1.89 15.04
C GLU A 211 -4.73 -1.48 15.00
N LYS A 212 -4.20 -1.22 13.80
CA LYS A 212 -2.82 -0.79 13.62
C LYS A 212 -2.53 0.56 14.28
N VAL A 213 -3.43 1.53 14.11
CA VAL A 213 -3.36 2.86 14.75
C VAL A 213 -3.45 2.75 16.28
N SER A 214 -4.35 1.90 16.78
CA SER A 214 -4.62 1.72 18.22
C SER A 214 -3.59 0.85 18.94
N SER A 215 -2.78 0.11 18.19
CA SER A 215 -1.68 -0.68 18.76
C SER A 215 -0.69 0.24 19.48
N LYS A 216 -0.13 -0.21 20.62
CA LYS A 216 0.80 0.59 21.45
C LYS A 216 2.09 0.94 20.67
N GLY A 217 2.07 2.02 19.89
CA GLY A 217 3.20 2.33 19.03
C GLY A 217 3.03 3.46 18.01
N TRP A 218 1.97 4.27 18.07
CA TRP A 218 1.81 5.43 17.19
C TRP A 218 3.04 6.36 17.28
N LYS A 219 3.77 6.50 16.16
CA LYS A 219 5.04 7.23 16.05
C LYS A 219 5.09 8.13 14.81
N LEU A 220 3.94 8.38 14.19
CA LEU A 220 3.82 9.28 13.06
C LEU A 220 3.77 10.74 13.53
N LEU A 221 4.05 11.66 12.61
CA LEU A 221 4.01 13.10 12.89
C LEU A 221 2.57 13.64 13.03
N ILE A 222 1.62 12.97 12.39
CA ILE A 222 0.18 13.27 12.52
C ILE A 222 -0.32 12.63 13.81
N ASP A 223 -1.24 13.27 14.51
CA ASP A 223 -1.84 12.69 15.71
C ASP A 223 -2.75 11.49 15.36
N SER A 224 -2.85 10.49 16.25
CA SER A 224 -3.67 9.31 15.99
C SER A 224 -5.15 9.65 15.85
N ASP A 225 -5.65 10.61 16.62
CA ASP A 225 -7.06 11.02 16.56
C ASP A 225 -7.35 11.77 15.25
N GLU A 226 -6.41 12.59 14.79
CA GLU A 226 -6.48 13.28 13.50
C GLU A 226 -6.45 12.28 12.33
N PHE A 227 -5.62 11.23 12.45
CA PHE A 227 -5.61 10.15 11.46
C PHE A 227 -6.91 9.34 11.44
N LEU A 228 -7.44 8.96 12.61
CA LEU A 228 -8.73 8.27 12.71
C LEU A 228 -9.88 9.14 12.18
N TYR A 229 -9.80 10.46 12.34
CA TYR A 229 -10.73 11.39 11.74
C TYR A 229 -10.68 11.36 10.21
N MET A 230 -9.48 11.37 9.60
CA MET A 230 -9.32 11.20 8.15
C MET A 230 -9.88 9.86 7.66
N LEU A 231 -9.59 8.77 8.38
CA LEU A 231 -10.12 7.43 8.08
C LEU A 231 -11.65 7.40 8.12
N GLY A 232 -12.28 7.97 9.14
CA GLY A 232 -13.74 8.05 9.21
C GLY A 232 -14.37 8.96 8.16
N ARG A 233 -13.61 9.88 7.54
CA ARG A 233 -14.09 10.68 6.40
C ARG A 233 -14.07 9.88 5.10
N GLN A 234 -12.98 9.14 4.87
CA GLN A 234 -12.84 8.24 3.73
C GLN A 234 -13.89 7.13 3.72
N ASP A 235 -14.13 6.53 4.89
CA ASP A 235 -15.13 5.48 5.11
C ASP A 235 -16.54 5.87 4.66
N ARG A 236 -16.95 7.11 5.00
CA ARG A 236 -18.27 7.63 4.66
C ARG A 236 -18.57 7.65 3.16
N ILE A 237 -17.54 7.73 2.31
CA ILE A 237 -17.72 7.71 0.86
C ILE A 237 -18.30 6.35 0.44
N ALA A 238 -17.73 5.24 0.95
CA ALA A 238 -18.25 3.89 0.68
C ALA A 238 -19.62 3.66 1.32
N ASP A 239 -19.84 4.13 2.56
CA ASP A 239 -21.15 4.06 3.23
C ASP A 239 -22.25 4.69 2.36
N TYR A 240 -22.00 5.90 1.83
CA TYR A 240 -22.98 6.59 0.99
C TYR A 240 -23.14 5.93 -0.39
N ALA A 241 -22.08 5.38 -0.97
CA ALA A 241 -22.17 4.64 -2.22
C ALA A 241 -23.02 3.36 -2.08
N GLN A 242 -22.86 2.62 -0.98
CA GLN A 242 -23.75 1.51 -0.63
C GLN A 242 -25.20 1.99 -0.48
N ASN A 243 -25.44 3.11 0.22
CA ASN A 243 -26.78 3.66 0.39
C ASN A 243 -27.47 3.99 -0.95
N VAL A 244 -26.71 4.44 -1.97
CA VAL A 244 -27.22 4.63 -3.34
C VAL A 244 -27.65 3.28 -3.93
N ALA A 245 -26.78 2.27 -3.86
CA ALA A 245 -27.07 0.93 -4.39
C ALA A 245 -28.29 0.27 -3.71
N GLU A 246 -28.40 0.39 -2.39
CA GLU A 246 -29.57 -0.08 -1.65
C GLU A 246 -30.85 0.64 -2.08
N GLN A 247 -30.78 1.95 -2.31
CA GLN A 247 -31.95 2.69 -2.79
C GLN A 247 -32.42 2.20 -4.16
N LEU A 248 -31.51 1.89 -5.08
CA LEU A 248 -31.87 1.33 -6.39
C LEU A 248 -32.64 0.01 -6.28
N SER A 249 -32.44 -0.75 -5.21
CA SER A 249 -33.18 -2.01 -4.97
C SER A 249 -34.64 -1.80 -4.53
N PHE A 250 -34.98 -0.60 -4.03
CA PHE A 250 -36.30 -0.36 -3.44
C PHE A 250 -37.40 -0.20 -4.48
N ARG A 251 -37.08 0.41 -5.63
CA ARG A 251 -38.03 0.70 -6.69
C ARG A 251 -37.30 0.98 -8.00
N GLU A 252 -37.95 0.68 -9.11
CA GLU A 252 -37.50 1.15 -10.42
C GLU A 252 -37.43 2.69 -10.50
N LEU A 253 -36.42 3.18 -11.21
CA LEU A 253 -36.23 4.59 -11.50
C LEU A 253 -37.33 5.13 -12.42
N TYR A 254 -37.69 6.40 -12.21
CA TYR A 254 -38.66 7.14 -13.01
C TYR A 254 -38.47 6.88 -14.52
N ASN A 255 -39.55 6.47 -15.17
CA ASN A 255 -39.54 6.07 -16.58
C ASN A 255 -39.59 7.28 -17.51
N ASN A 256 -38.49 8.03 -17.52
CA ASN A 256 -38.28 9.17 -18.41
C ASN A 256 -36.84 9.13 -18.93
N GLU A 257 -36.70 9.13 -20.26
CA GLU A 257 -35.40 8.95 -20.92
C GLU A 257 -34.39 10.04 -20.54
N GLU A 258 -34.85 11.29 -20.44
CA GLU A 258 -33.99 12.43 -20.12
C GLU A 258 -33.59 12.42 -18.63
N ALA A 259 -34.54 12.10 -17.75
CA ALA A 259 -34.26 11.97 -16.32
C ALA A 259 -33.23 10.86 -16.03
N ARG A 260 -33.34 9.72 -16.72
CA ARG A 260 -32.40 8.60 -16.62
C ARG A 260 -31.00 8.98 -17.10
N LYS A 261 -30.88 9.74 -18.20
CA LYS A 261 -29.59 10.29 -18.67
C LYS A 261 -28.96 11.21 -17.63
N MET A 262 -29.74 12.09 -17.01
CA MET A 262 -29.25 13.01 -15.98
C MET A 262 -28.77 12.29 -14.71
N VAL A 263 -29.44 11.20 -14.31
CA VAL A 263 -28.98 10.36 -13.18
C VAL A 263 -27.65 9.66 -13.52
N ILE A 264 -27.48 9.19 -14.75
CA ILE A 264 -26.19 8.63 -15.20
C ILE A 264 -25.10 9.70 -15.20
N GLU A 265 -25.39 10.90 -15.73
CA GLU A 265 -24.46 12.05 -15.72
C GLU A 265 -24.03 12.39 -14.28
N MET A 266 -24.97 12.38 -13.33
CA MET A 266 -24.66 12.59 -11.92
C MET A 266 -23.74 11.51 -11.36
N ALA A 267 -24.04 10.23 -11.60
CA ALA A 267 -23.22 9.15 -11.12
C ALA A 267 -21.80 9.16 -11.73
N GLU A 268 -21.65 9.56 -12.99
CA GLU A 268 -20.34 9.74 -13.62
C GLU A 268 -19.56 10.91 -13.01
N ALA A 269 -20.22 12.02 -12.69
CA ALA A 269 -19.59 13.13 -11.98
C ALA A 269 -19.10 12.71 -10.58
N VAL A 270 -19.92 11.95 -9.84
CA VAL A 270 -19.56 11.41 -8.52
C VAL A 270 -18.37 10.46 -8.59
N GLN A 271 -18.35 9.53 -9.55
CA GLN A 271 -17.22 8.60 -9.72
C GLN A 271 -15.93 9.34 -10.06
N LYS A 272 -15.99 10.38 -10.90
CA LYS A 272 -14.84 11.25 -11.19
C LYS A 272 -14.31 11.93 -9.91
N THR A 273 -15.19 12.43 -9.05
CA THR A 273 -14.79 13.05 -7.77
C THR A 273 -14.13 12.03 -6.84
N ALA A 274 -14.65 10.80 -6.77
CA ALA A 274 -14.06 9.72 -5.98
C ALA A 274 -12.67 9.30 -6.51
N ALA A 275 -12.50 9.19 -7.82
CA ALA A 275 -11.22 8.88 -8.44
C ALA A 275 -10.16 9.97 -8.15
N LEU A 276 -10.52 11.25 -8.27
CA LEU A 276 -9.63 12.36 -7.89
C LEU A 276 -9.28 12.34 -6.40
N TYR A 277 -10.19 11.89 -5.55
CA TYR A 277 -9.93 11.71 -4.14
C TYR A 277 -8.94 10.56 -3.89
N GLU A 278 -9.08 9.42 -4.55
CA GLU A 278 -8.11 8.32 -4.48
C GLU A 278 -6.71 8.78 -4.91
N ASP A 279 -6.60 9.49 -6.04
CA ASP A 279 -5.35 10.09 -6.53
C ASP A 279 -4.73 11.02 -5.46
N THR A 280 -5.57 11.76 -4.73
CA THR A 280 -5.15 12.64 -3.64
C THR A 280 -4.57 11.83 -2.47
N VAL A 281 -5.19 10.70 -2.11
CA VAL A 281 -4.71 9.79 -1.05
C VAL A 281 -3.41 9.09 -1.47
N LEU A 282 -3.30 8.66 -2.72
CA LEU A 282 -2.08 8.11 -3.30
C LEU A 282 -0.91 9.09 -3.17
N HIS A 283 -1.14 10.36 -3.52
CA HIS A 283 -0.12 11.40 -3.38
C HIS A 283 0.21 11.71 -1.91
N LEU A 284 -0.78 11.64 -1.00
CA LEU A 284 -0.55 11.77 0.43
C LEU A 284 0.38 10.65 0.95
N ARG A 285 0.15 9.40 0.54
CA ARG A 285 1.04 8.27 0.86
C ARG A 285 2.47 8.56 0.40
N ASP A 286 2.64 8.96 -0.86
CA ASP A 286 3.97 9.24 -1.42
C ASP A 286 4.66 10.43 -0.76
N LEU A 287 3.90 11.46 -0.35
CA LEU A 287 4.40 12.59 0.42
C LEU A 287 4.98 12.14 1.78
N THR A 288 4.31 11.20 2.44
CA THR A 288 4.75 10.69 3.76
C THR A 288 6.02 9.85 3.64
N LEU A 289 6.16 9.06 2.56
CA LEU A 289 7.35 8.27 2.26
C LEU A 289 8.54 9.15 1.85
N SER A 290 8.30 10.22 1.09
CA SER A 290 9.34 11.14 0.59
C SER A 290 9.82 12.18 1.61
N GLY A 291 9.27 12.19 2.83
CA GLY A 291 9.73 13.06 3.92
C GLY A 291 9.10 14.45 3.94
N ASN A 292 7.85 14.59 3.47
CA ASN A 292 7.04 15.81 3.55
C ASN A 292 7.71 17.05 2.92
N THR A 293 8.04 16.96 1.63
CA THR A 293 8.68 18.06 0.89
C THR A 293 7.72 19.22 0.62
N LYS A 294 8.24 20.46 0.54
CA LYS A 294 7.42 21.65 0.21
C LYS A 294 6.74 21.52 -1.16
N LYS A 295 7.43 20.93 -2.14
CA LYS A 295 6.89 20.66 -3.48
C LYS A 295 5.71 19.70 -3.40
N GLY A 296 5.89 18.56 -2.71
CA GLY A 296 4.83 17.58 -2.54
C GLY A 296 3.61 18.11 -1.77
N ARG A 297 3.79 18.99 -0.77
CA ARG A 297 2.65 19.69 -0.13
C ARG A 297 1.90 20.62 -1.08
N THR A 298 2.62 21.27 -2.00
CA THR A 298 1.99 22.14 -3.01
C THR A 298 1.16 21.34 -3.99
N GLU A 299 1.68 20.18 -4.41
CA GLU A 299 0.97 19.22 -5.27
C GLU A 299 -0.25 18.63 -4.56
N LEU A 300 -0.12 18.24 -3.28
CA LEU A 300 -1.24 17.75 -2.47
C LEU A 300 -2.37 18.79 -2.39
N ARG A 301 -2.02 20.06 -2.18
CA ARG A 301 -2.99 21.16 -2.17
C ARG A 301 -3.73 21.31 -3.49
N GLU A 302 -3.02 21.13 -4.61
CA GLU A 302 -3.62 21.22 -5.93
C GLU A 302 -4.60 20.07 -6.18
N LEU A 303 -4.26 18.85 -5.74
CA LEU A 303 -5.15 17.70 -5.83
C LEU A 303 -6.41 17.89 -4.98
N ILE A 304 -6.27 18.38 -3.74
CA ILE A 304 -7.44 18.76 -2.91
C ILE A 304 -8.31 19.79 -3.63
N HIS A 305 -7.71 20.80 -4.26
CA HIS A 305 -8.46 21.78 -5.03
C HIS A 305 -9.22 21.15 -6.22
N GLN A 306 -8.62 20.17 -6.90
CA GLN A 306 -9.27 19.45 -8.00
C GLN A 306 -10.48 18.62 -7.52
N VAL A 307 -10.40 17.99 -6.34
CA VAL A 307 -11.55 17.31 -5.74
C VAL A 307 -12.69 18.29 -5.49
N ASN A 308 -12.42 19.45 -4.91
CA ASN A 308 -13.46 20.47 -4.64
C ASN A 308 -14.05 21.05 -5.93
N LEU A 309 -13.26 21.16 -7.01
CA LEU A 309 -13.80 21.55 -8.32
C LEU A 309 -14.72 20.47 -8.91
N ALA A 310 -14.37 19.20 -8.74
CA ALA A 310 -15.18 18.09 -9.24
C ALA A 310 -16.48 17.90 -8.44
N GLU A 311 -16.43 18.07 -7.12
CA GLU A 311 -17.64 18.13 -6.29
C GLU A 311 -18.55 19.29 -6.71
N HIS A 312 -18.00 20.50 -6.95
CA HIS A 312 -18.79 21.61 -7.46
C HIS A 312 -19.41 21.34 -8.84
N GLU A 313 -18.71 20.60 -9.71
CA GLU A 313 -19.30 20.14 -10.98
C GLU A 313 -20.46 19.16 -10.75
N ALA A 314 -20.35 18.25 -9.77
CA ALA A 314 -21.41 17.31 -9.41
C ALA A 314 -22.65 18.04 -8.86
N ASP A 315 -22.48 19.03 -7.99
CA ASP A 315 -23.54 19.94 -7.49
C ASP A 315 -24.37 20.55 -8.64
N LEU A 316 -23.69 21.03 -9.69
CA LEU A 316 -24.34 21.62 -10.85
C LEU A 316 -25.12 20.59 -11.67
N VAL A 317 -24.69 19.33 -11.68
CA VAL A 317 -25.42 18.23 -12.31
C VAL A 317 -26.64 17.86 -11.46
N GLU A 318 -26.49 17.72 -10.14
CA GLU A 318 -27.56 17.40 -9.20
C GLU A 318 -28.68 18.43 -9.27
N SER A 319 -28.36 19.71 -9.17
CA SER A 319 -29.32 20.81 -9.25
C SER A 319 -30.16 20.77 -10.53
N ARG A 320 -29.52 20.51 -11.68
CA ARG A 320 -30.20 20.38 -12.98
C ARG A 320 -31.09 19.14 -13.03
N ALA A 321 -30.56 17.99 -12.62
CA ALA A 321 -31.26 16.70 -12.63
C ALA A 321 -32.47 16.71 -11.69
N ALA A 322 -32.29 17.14 -10.45
CA ALA A 322 -33.34 17.28 -9.45
C ALA A 322 -34.46 18.21 -9.92
N GLY A 323 -34.09 19.38 -10.47
CA GLY A 323 -35.05 20.33 -11.01
C GLY A 323 -35.89 19.74 -12.16
N PHE A 324 -35.25 18.96 -13.04
CA PHE A 324 -35.95 18.27 -14.12
C PHE A 324 -36.91 17.19 -13.60
N VAL A 325 -36.43 16.29 -12.73
CA VAL A 325 -37.23 15.21 -12.14
C VAL A 325 -38.45 15.75 -11.41
N PHE A 326 -38.27 16.82 -10.62
CA PHE A 326 -39.38 17.41 -9.86
C PHE A 326 -40.42 18.09 -10.76
N ARG A 327 -39.99 18.69 -11.88
CA ARG A 327 -40.89 19.37 -12.82
C ARG A 327 -41.67 18.40 -13.69
N GLU A 328 -41.00 17.40 -14.24
CA GLU A 328 -41.59 16.47 -15.21
C GLU A 328 -42.21 15.23 -14.54
N GLY A 329 -41.96 15.01 -13.25
CA GLY A 329 -42.40 13.82 -12.50
C GLY A 329 -43.87 13.78 -12.10
N VAL A 330 -44.72 14.68 -12.60
CA VAL A 330 -46.11 14.83 -12.14
C VAL A 330 -46.97 13.60 -12.44
N ASP A 331 -46.64 12.87 -13.53
CA ASP A 331 -47.38 11.70 -13.97
C ASP A 331 -47.03 10.41 -13.21
N ASP A 332 -45.83 10.35 -12.59
CA ASP A 332 -45.43 9.30 -11.64
C ASP A 332 -44.68 9.90 -10.44
N PRO A 333 -45.40 10.57 -9.51
CA PRO A 333 -44.78 11.32 -8.43
C PRO A 333 -43.93 10.45 -7.50
N LEU A 334 -44.30 9.17 -7.32
CA LEU A 334 -43.58 8.29 -6.43
C LEU A 334 -42.25 7.83 -7.03
N ALA A 335 -42.21 7.50 -8.33
CA ALA A 335 -40.95 7.19 -8.99
C ALA A 335 -40.06 8.44 -9.13
N ALA A 336 -40.64 9.62 -9.38
CA ALA A 336 -39.90 10.87 -9.43
C ALA A 336 -39.26 11.23 -8.08
N VAL A 337 -40.00 11.13 -6.97
CA VAL A 337 -39.46 11.35 -5.62
C VAL A 337 -38.39 10.32 -5.27
N HIS A 338 -38.57 9.06 -5.69
CA HIS A 338 -37.55 8.03 -5.51
C HIS A 338 -36.25 8.38 -6.25
N MET A 339 -36.34 8.76 -7.54
CA MET A 339 -35.19 9.18 -8.34
C MET A 339 -34.51 10.44 -7.77
N TYR A 340 -35.29 11.41 -7.31
CA TYR A 340 -34.75 12.59 -6.61
C TYR A 340 -33.94 12.18 -5.37
N ARG A 341 -34.42 11.21 -4.59
CA ARG A 341 -33.69 10.71 -3.43
C ARG A 341 -32.39 10.01 -3.80
N VAL A 342 -32.37 9.29 -4.94
CA VAL A 342 -31.14 8.70 -5.48
C VAL A 342 -30.14 9.78 -5.88
N LEU A 343 -30.58 10.86 -6.54
CA LEU A 343 -29.72 12.01 -6.86
C LEU A 343 -29.12 12.65 -5.60
N GLN A 344 -29.91 12.85 -4.55
CA GLN A 344 -29.40 13.38 -3.28
C GLN A 344 -28.38 12.45 -2.61
N ARG A 345 -28.52 11.13 -2.76
CA ARG A 345 -27.53 10.19 -2.20
C ARG A 345 -26.25 10.15 -3.02
N LEU A 346 -26.34 10.32 -4.33
CA LEU A 346 -25.17 10.50 -5.18
C LEU A 346 -24.41 11.76 -4.77
N ASP A 347 -25.12 12.85 -4.47
CA ASP A 347 -24.55 14.08 -3.93
C ASP A 347 -23.83 13.87 -2.58
N ASP A 348 -24.45 13.14 -1.64
CA ASP A 348 -23.82 12.79 -0.35
C ASP A 348 -22.44 12.11 -0.53
N VAL A 349 -22.24 11.31 -1.61
CA VAL A 349 -20.96 10.68 -1.93
C VAL A 349 -19.92 11.73 -2.38
N ALA A 350 -20.28 12.62 -3.31
CA ALA A 350 -19.38 13.68 -3.79
C ALA A 350 -18.97 14.64 -2.66
N ASN A 351 -19.95 15.08 -1.85
CA ASN A 351 -19.72 15.89 -0.65
C ASN A 351 -18.75 15.20 0.33
N SER A 352 -18.88 13.89 0.49
CA SER A 352 -17.99 13.13 1.37
C SER A 352 -16.56 13.04 0.84
N CYS A 353 -16.37 13.01 -0.48
CA CYS A 353 -15.05 13.09 -1.11
C CYS A 353 -14.39 14.44 -0.82
N GLU A 354 -15.14 15.54 -0.96
CA GLU A 354 -14.67 16.90 -0.64
C GLU A 354 -14.28 17.03 0.85
N ASP A 355 -15.18 16.61 1.75
CA ASP A 355 -14.96 16.60 3.19
C ASP A 355 -13.72 15.77 3.58
N ALA A 356 -13.50 14.64 2.91
CA ALA A 356 -12.35 13.78 3.13
C ALA A 356 -11.05 14.39 2.59
N ALA A 357 -11.06 15.00 1.41
CA ALA A 357 -9.90 15.71 0.87
C ALA A 357 -9.52 16.93 1.73
N ASN A 358 -10.52 17.69 2.16
CA ASN A 358 -10.33 18.87 3.03
C ASN A 358 -9.76 18.51 4.40
N ALA A 359 -9.92 17.26 4.87
CA ALA A 359 -9.27 16.77 6.08
C ALA A 359 -7.73 16.74 5.99
N PHE A 360 -7.16 16.82 4.78
CA PHE A 360 -5.71 16.87 4.56
C PHE A 360 -5.12 18.30 4.62
N LEU A 361 -5.96 19.34 4.66
CA LEU A 361 -5.49 20.74 4.68
C LEU A 361 -4.52 21.06 5.83
N PRO A 362 -4.69 20.54 7.06
CA PRO A 362 -3.70 20.75 8.13
C PRO A 362 -2.29 20.27 7.74
N ILE A 363 -2.17 19.21 6.95
CA ILE A 363 -0.89 18.65 6.48
C ILE A 363 -0.24 19.58 5.46
N VAL A 364 -1.05 20.29 4.67
CA VAL A 364 -0.59 21.22 3.64
C VAL A 364 -0.10 22.55 4.23
N TYR A 365 -0.82 23.08 5.22
CA TYR A 365 -0.58 24.42 5.78
C TYR A 365 0.38 24.46 6.97
N ASN A 366 0.62 23.32 7.63
CA ASN A 366 1.68 23.17 8.63
C ASN A 366 3.06 22.92 7.97
#